data_AF-A0A9D8R6J4-F1
#
_entry.id   AF-A0A9D8R6J4-F1
#
_cell.length_a   1.000
_cell.length_b   1.000
_cell.length_c   1.000
_cell.angle_alpha   90.00
_cell.angle_beta   90.00
_cell.angle_gamma   90.00
#
_symmetry.space_group_name_H-M   'P 1'
#
loop_
_entity.id
_entity.type
_entity.pdbx_description
1 polymer ?
#
loop_
_entity_poly.entity_id
_entity_poly.type
_entity_poly.pdbx_seq_one_letter_code
_entity_poly.pdbx_strand_id
1 'polypeptide(L)' 'MRKSKPKKRILLPDPKFHDTMVTRFVNNLMLQGKKSIAYSIFYDA' A
#
# COMPACT_ATOMS: atom_id res chain seq x y z
N MET A 1 -15.55 1.43 -22.26
CA MET A 1 -15.48 0.23 -21.38
C MET A 1 -15.96 -1.03 -22.10
N ARG A 2 -15.31 -1.39 -23.22
CA ARG A 2 -15.55 -2.65 -23.95
C ARG A 2 -14.23 -3.10 -24.61
N LYS A 3 -13.18 -3.24 -23.80
CA LYS A 3 -11.87 -3.81 -24.16
C LYS A 3 -11.25 -4.39 -22.88
N SER A 4 -10.42 -5.41 -23.08
CA SER A 4 -9.68 -6.25 -22.12
C SER A 4 -9.59 -5.77 -20.66
N LYS A 5 -9.73 -6.73 -19.72
CA LYS A 5 -9.50 -6.47 -18.30
C LYS A 5 -8.09 -5.89 -18.09
N PRO A 6 -7.95 -4.76 -17.38
CA PRO A 6 -6.63 -4.19 -17.10
C PRO A 6 -5.79 -5.18 -16.29
N LYS A 7 -4.49 -5.21 -16.56
CA LYS A 7 -3.54 -6.03 -15.81
C LYS A 7 -3.57 -5.63 -14.34
N LYS A 8 -3.69 -6.61 -13.45
CA LYS A 8 -3.59 -6.37 -12.00
C LYS A 8 -2.21 -5.81 -11.68
N ARG A 9 -2.17 -4.68 -10.97
CA ARG A 9 -0.92 -4.12 -10.43
C ARG A 9 -0.56 -4.91 -9.18
N ILE A 10 0.60 -5.55 -9.19
CA ILE A 10 1.11 -6.33 -8.05
C ILE A 10 1.75 -5.33 -7.08
N LEU A 11 1.33 -5.37 -5.82
CA LEU A 11 1.94 -4.58 -4.74
C LEU A 11 3.14 -5.35 -4.19
N LEU A 12 4.19 -4.62 -3.84
CA LEU A 12 5.32 -5.20 -3.12
C LEU A 12 4.89 -5.49 -1.67
N PRO A 13 5.35 -6.61 -1.08
CA PRO A 13 5.10 -6.90 0.32
C PRO A 13 5.81 -5.89 1.23
N ASP A 14 5.27 -5.71 2.42
CA ASP A 14 5.83 -4.82 3.44
C ASP A 14 7.22 -5.29 3.89
N PRO A 15 8.22 -4.40 4.10
CA PRO A 15 9.57 -4.82 4.48
C PRO A 15 9.67 -5.42 5.89
N LYS A 16 8.72 -5.12 6.79
CA LYS A 16 8.73 -5.61 8.18
C LYS A 16 7.93 -6.89 8.31
N PHE A 17 6.69 -6.87 7.80
CA PHE A 17 5.75 -7.99 7.95
C PHE A 17 5.68 -8.93 6.74
N HIS A 18 6.32 -8.57 5.62
CA HIS A 18 6.30 -9.34 4.37
C HIS A 18 4.89 -9.65 3.84
N ASP A 19 3.88 -8.91 4.30
CA ASP A 19 2.49 -9.06 3.89
C ASP A 19 2.06 -7.93 2.94
N THR A 20 1.35 -8.31 1.89
CA THR A 20 0.75 -7.38 0.91
C THR A 20 -0.48 -6.66 1.44
N MET A 21 -1.17 -7.21 2.45
CA MET A 21 -2.34 -6.59 3.06
C MET A 21 -1.95 -5.33 3.85
N VAL A 22 -0.84 -5.39 4.58
CA VAL A 22 -0.27 -4.25 5.31
C VAL A 22 0.12 -3.14 4.35
N THR A 23 0.83 -3.46 3.26
CA THR A 23 1.18 -2.47 2.23
C THR A 23 -0.07 -1.79 1.64
N ARG A 24 -1.15 -2.55 1.41
CA ARG A 24 -2.41 -2.00 0.89
C ARG A 24 -3.09 -1.07 1.91
N PHE A 25 -3.04 -1.42 3.20
CA PHE A 25 -3.58 -0.59 4.27
C PHE A 25 -2.81 0.73 4.40
N VAL A 26 -1.49 0.68 4.50
CA VAL A 26 -0.64 1.88 4.60
C VAL A 26 -0.81 2.78 3.37
N ASN A 27 -0.91 2.21 2.16
CA ASN A 27 -1.15 2.99 0.95
C ASN A 27 -2.50 3.74 0.95
N ASN A 28 -3.53 3.18 1.59
CA ASN A 28 -4.83 3.84 1.72
C ASN A 28 -4.85 4.87 2.86
N LEU A 29 -4.06 4.65 3.92
CA LEU A 29 -3.87 5.59 5.03
C LEU A 29 -3.04 6.81 4.62
N MET A 30 -2.15 6.65 3.65
CA MET A 30 -1.28 7.70 3.15
C MET A 30 -2.05 8.83 2.43
N LEU A 31 -1.95 10.04 2.97
CA LEU A 31 -2.44 11.27 2.32
C LEU A 31 -1.31 11.98 1.57
N GLN A 32 -1.59 12.52 0.38
CA GLN A 32 -0.65 13.32 -0.43
C GLN A 32 0.69 12.61 -0.79
N GLY A 33 0.72 11.27 -0.82
CA GLY A 33 1.94 10.53 -1.16
C GLY A 33 3.00 10.49 -0.05
N LYS A 34 2.66 10.88 1.18
CA LYS A 34 3.57 10.93 2.33
C LYS A 34 3.80 9.54 2.96
N LYS A 35 4.63 8.70 2.32
CA LYS A 35 4.91 7.33 2.79
C LYS A 35 5.53 7.28 4.19
N SER A 36 6.53 8.12 4.47
CA SER A 36 7.24 8.09 5.76
C SER A 36 6.30 8.36 6.94
N ILE A 37 5.39 9.33 6.81
CA ILE A 37 4.41 9.66 7.86
C ILE A 37 3.39 8.52 8.03
N ALA A 38 2.92 7.93 6.92
CA ALA A 38 1.98 6.81 6.99
C ALA A 38 2.59 5.57 7.69
N TYR A 39 3.87 5.28 7.44
CA TYR A 39 4.59 4.22 8.13
C TYR A 39 4.87 4.54 9.60
N SER A 40 5.24 5.78 9.92
CA SER A 40 5.40 6.23 11.31
C SER A 40 4.11 6.02 12.09
N ILE A 41 2.98 6.57 11.60
CA ILE A 41 1.68 6.42 12.26
C ILE A 41 1.28 4.94 12.44
N PHE A 42 1.55 4.08 11.46
CA PHE A 42 1.16 2.67 11.54
C PHE A 42 2.06 1.84 12.46
N TYR A 43 3.36 2.12 12.53
CA TYR A 43 4.29 1.37 13.36
C TYR A 43 4.52 1.96 14.75
N ASP A 44 4.23 3.24 14.95
CA ASP A 44 4.30 3.92 16.25
C ASP A 44 3.00 3.74 17.07
N ALA A 45 1.92 3.28 16.44
CA ALA A 45 0.67 2.87 17.11
C ALA A 45 0.78 1.48 17.74
#